data_AF-A0A9P0XBW5-F1
#
_entry.id   AF-A0A9P0XBW5-F1
#
_cell.length_a   1.000
_cell.length_b   1.000
_cell.length_c   1.000
_cell.angle_alpha   90.00
_cell.angle_beta   90.00
_cell.angle_gamma   90.00
#
_symmetry.space_group_name_H-M   'P 1'
#
loop_
_entity.id
_entity.type
_entity.pdbx_description
1 polymer ?
#
loop_
_entity_poly.entity_id
_entity_poly.type
_entity_poly.pdbx_seq_one_letter_code
_entity_poly.pdbx_strand_id
1 'polypeptide(L)'
;MARYSNEAGDGNIDPATIVSNVKNNIKQEIIKELLHGSFQDNKTKLGNDALTLVVEVAKCLVTETCLRASSQALKENCDKVDIEHVEKCLPQLMLDFP
;
A
#
# COMPACT_ATOMS: atom_id res chain seq x y z
N MET A 1 12.47 40.47 -9.88
CA MET A 1 11.70 39.36 -10.49
C MET A 1 12.67 38.21 -10.74
N ALA A 2 12.95 37.43 -9.70
CA ALA A 2 13.88 36.30 -9.76
C ALA A 2 13.09 35.05 -10.14
N ARG A 3 13.41 34.50 -11.31
CA ARG A 3 12.87 33.23 -11.80
C ARG A 3 13.48 32.11 -10.94
N TYR A 4 12.67 31.50 -10.09
CA TYR A 4 12.99 30.20 -9.50
C TYR A 4 12.85 29.16 -10.61
N SER A 5 13.98 28.74 -11.16
CA SER A 5 14.07 27.53 -11.97
C SER A 5 13.80 26.35 -11.05
N ASN A 6 12.59 25.82 -11.10
CA ASN A 6 12.29 24.51 -10.52
C ASN A 6 12.96 23.50 -11.46
N GLU A 7 14.18 23.08 -11.11
CA GLU A 7 14.83 21.98 -11.78
C GLU A 7 13.94 20.76 -11.56
N ALA A 8 13.23 20.38 -12.63
CA ALA A 8 12.60 19.07 -12.75
C ALA A 8 13.73 18.05 -12.72
N GLY A 9 14.12 17.66 -11.50
CA GLY A 9 14.93 16.47 -11.28
C GLY A 9 14.19 15.32 -11.92
N ASP A 10 14.85 14.69 -12.88
CA ASP A 10 14.47 13.44 -13.51
C ASP A 10 14.25 12.39 -12.41
N GLY A 11 13.03 12.39 -11.87
CA GLY A 11 12.63 11.66 -10.69
C GLY A 11 12.32 10.22 -11.07
N ASN A 12 13.32 9.47 -11.52
CA ASN A 12 13.23 8.03 -11.53
C ASN A 12 13.34 7.54 -10.08
N ILE A 13 12.27 7.75 -9.31
CA ILE A 13 12.17 7.27 -7.94
C ILE A 13 11.93 5.78 -8.03
N ASP A 14 12.98 4.99 -7.82
CA ASP A 14 12.91 3.54 -7.81
C ASP A 14 11.87 3.08 -6.76
N PRO A 15 10.80 2.37 -7.15
CA PRO A 15 9.77 1.89 -6.24
C PRO A 15 10.34 1.05 -5.10
N ALA A 16 11.38 0.24 -5.36
CA ALA A 16 12.00 -0.60 -4.34
C ALA A 16 12.70 0.24 -3.24
N THR A 17 13.28 1.38 -3.63
CA THR A 17 13.86 2.35 -2.71
C THR A 17 12.79 3.07 -1.87
N ILE A 18 11.60 3.34 -2.41
CA ILE A 18 10.51 3.90 -1.60
C ILE A 18 10.02 2.87 -0.58
N VAL A 19 9.75 1.64 -1.02
CA VAL A 19 9.22 0.56 -0.17
C VAL A 19 10.12 0.28 1.03
N SER A 20 11.45 0.29 0.84
CA SER A 20 12.43 0.07 1.91
C SER A 20 12.50 1.22 2.93
N ASN A 21 12.11 2.44 2.56
CA ASN A 21 12.09 3.61 3.43
C ASN A 21 10.75 3.84 4.13
N VAL A 22 9.66 3.24 3.63
CA VAL A 22 8.35 3.31 4.27
C VAL A 22 8.33 2.39 5.49
N LYS A 23 8.51 3.01 6.66
CA LYS A 23 8.35 2.32 7.95
C LYS A 23 6.87 2.08 8.23
N ASN A 24 6.34 0.95 7.77
CA ASN A 24 5.03 0.47 8.20
C ASN A 24 5.17 -0.49 9.39
N ASN A 25 4.28 -0.38 10.37
CA ASN A 25 4.21 -1.32 11.47
C ASN A 25 2.74 -1.67 11.68
N ILE A 26 2.35 -2.81 11.14
CA ILE A 26 1.06 -3.42 11.42
C ILE A 26 1.27 -4.39 12.58
N LYS A 27 0.57 -4.14 13.68
CA LYS A 27 0.65 -4.98 14.87
C LYS A 27 0.05 -6.35 14.58
N GLN A 28 0.80 -7.40 14.89
CA GLN A 28 0.41 -8.78 14.57
C GLN A 28 -0.88 -9.20 15.29
N GLU A 29 -1.14 -8.68 16.49
CA GLU A 29 -2.37 -8.92 17.24
C GLU A 29 -3.62 -8.39 16.52
N ILE A 30 -3.52 -7.26 15.81
CA ILE A 30 -4.65 -6.67 15.07
C ILE A 30 -5.02 -7.58 13.89
N ILE A 31 -4.02 -8.04 13.13
CA ILE A 31 -4.25 -8.99 12.03
C ILE A 31 -4.87 -10.28 12.55
N LYS A 32 -4.39 -10.78 13.69
CA LYS A 32 -4.95 -11.98 14.32
C LYS A 32 -6.43 -11.80 14.68
N GLU A 33 -6.79 -10.68 15.31
CA GLU A 33 -8.16 -10.36 15.68
C GLU A 33 -9.08 -10.20 14.46
N LEU A 34 -8.61 -9.49 13.42
CA LEU A 34 -9.33 -9.33 12.15
C LEU A 34 -9.62 -10.68 11.48
N LEU A 35 -8.62 -11.56 11.42
CA LEU A 35 -8.78 -12.90 10.83
C LEU A 35 -9.73 -13.77 11.64
N HIS A 36 -9.57 -13.80 12.97
CA HIS A 36 -10.49 -14.53 13.85
C HIS A 36 -11.94 -14.06 13.73
N GLY A 37 -12.18 -12.74 13.57
CA GLY A 37 -13.51 -12.19 13.32
C GLY A 37 -14.08 -12.51 11.94
N SER A 38 -13.25 -12.93 10.98
CA SER A 38 -13.65 -13.21 9.60
C SER A 38 -13.81 -14.72 9.30
N PHE A 39 -13.31 -15.60 10.19
CA PHE A 39 -13.42 -17.04 10.00
C PHE A 39 -14.86 -17.53 10.19
N GLN A 40 -15.32 -18.39 9.27
CA GLN A 40 -16.65 -18.99 9.35
C GLN A 40 -16.77 -20.05 10.46
N ASP A 41 -15.66 -20.72 10.80
CA ASP A 41 -15.60 -21.70 11.89
C ASP A 41 -14.75 -21.17 13.05
N ASN A 42 -15.35 -21.10 14.24
CA ASN A 42 -14.73 -20.68 15.50
C ASN A 42 -13.58 -21.59 15.97
N LYS A 43 -13.41 -22.77 15.37
CA LYS A 43 -12.28 -23.68 15.66
C LYS A 43 -11.07 -23.43 14.76
N THR A 44 -11.19 -22.57 13.75
CA THR A 44 -10.09 -22.22 12.84
C THR A 44 -8.94 -21.61 13.64
N LYS A 45 -7.73 -22.12 13.44
CA LYS A 45 -6.51 -21.62 14.08
C LYS A 45 -5.50 -21.28 13.02
N LEU A 46 -4.78 -20.18 13.24
CA LEU A 46 -3.68 -19.77 12.39
C LEU A 46 -2.36 -19.93 13.18
N GLY A 47 -1.40 -20.62 12.57
CA GLY A 47 -0.05 -20.75 13.14
C GLY A 47 0.70 -19.41 13.15
N ASN A 48 1.67 -19.26 14.05
CA ASN A 48 2.40 -17.99 14.20
C ASN A 48 3.18 -17.61 12.92
N ASP A 49 3.81 -18.56 12.24
CA ASP A 49 4.56 -18.29 11.00
C ASP A 49 3.63 -17.82 9.87
N ALA A 50 2.45 -18.46 9.74
CA ALA A 50 1.44 -18.04 8.79
C ALA A 50 0.88 -16.64 9.14
N LEU A 51 0.66 -16.36 10.42
CA LEU A 51 0.23 -15.04 10.88
C LEU A 51 1.27 -13.96 10.56
N THR A 52 2.56 -14.24 10.77
CA THR A 52 3.66 -13.33 10.39
C THR A 52 3.67 -13.07 8.88
N LEU A 53 3.46 -14.11 8.06
CA LEU A 53 3.37 -13.95 6.62
C LEU A 53 2.18 -13.08 6.20
N VAL A 54 1.01 -13.25 6.82
CA VAL A 54 -0.18 -12.43 6.52
C VAL A 54 0.04 -10.97 6.91
N VAL A 55 0.80 -10.69 7.98
CA VAL A 55 1.21 -9.32 8.31
C VAL A 55 2.01 -8.70 7.16
N GLU A 56 2.97 -9.43 6.58
CA GLU A 56 3.74 -8.93 5.43
C GLU A 56 2.89 -8.78 4.16
N VAL A 57 1.92 -9.66 3.93
CA VAL A 57 0.94 -9.50 2.82
C VAL A 57 0.10 -8.23 3.01
N ALA A 58 -0.41 -7.98 4.22
CA ALA A 58 -1.18 -6.77 4.52
C ALA A 58 -0.34 -5.49 4.33
N LYS A 59 0.94 -5.52 4.73
CA LYS A 59 1.89 -4.44 4.49
C LYS A 59 2.13 -4.20 2.99
N CYS A 60 2.27 -5.27 2.22
CA CYS A 60 2.44 -5.20 0.77
C CYS A 60 1.21 -4.55 0.12
N LEU A 61 0.01 -5.01 0.48
CA LEU A 61 -1.26 -4.47 -0.04
C LEU A 61 -1.38 -2.95 0.18
N VAL A 62 -1.12 -2.48 1.41
CA VAL A 62 -1.18 -1.04 1.73
C VAL A 62 -0.15 -0.26 0.93
N THR A 63 1.09 -0.76 0.87
CA THR A 63 2.18 -0.10 0.15
C THR A 63 1.91 0.00 -1.35
N GLU A 64 1.45 -1.10 -1.97
CA GLU A 64 1.06 -1.14 -3.38
C GLU A 64 -0.09 -0.17 -3.67
N THR A 65 -1.08 -0.10 -2.79
CA THR A 65 -2.19 0.85 -2.91
C THR A 65 -1.69 2.29 -2.93
N CYS A 66 -0.82 2.65 -1.99
CA CYS A 66 -0.24 3.99 -1.91
C CYS A 66 0.61 4.33 -3.15
N LEU A 67 1.44 3.40 -3.62
CA LEU A 67 2.30 3.62 -4.79
C LEU A 67 1.48 3.80 -6.07
N ARG A 68 0.45 2.97 -6.28
CA ARG A 68 -0.42 3.07 -7.46
C ARG A 68 -1.24 4.34 -7.45
N ALA A 69 -1.85 4.69 -6.31
CA ALA A 69 -2.62 5.93 -6.18
C ALA A 69 -1.74 7.18 -6.35
N SER A 70 -0.51 7.16 -5.81
CA SER A 70 0.47 8.25 -6.01
C SER A 70 0.90 8.37 -7.47
N SER A 71 1.16 7.25 -8.12
CA SER A 71 1.48 7.21 -9.55
C SER A 71 0.32 7.71 -10.41
N GLN A 72 -0.92 7.43 -10.01
CA GLN A 72 -2.12 7.91 -10.69
C GLN A 72 -2.30 9.43 -10.52
N ALA A 73 -2.11 9.96 -9.31
CA ALA A 73 -2.13 11.41 -9.06
C ALA A 73 -1.06 12.14 -9.88
N LEU A 74 0.16 11.59 -9.95
CA LEU A 74 1.24 12.15 -10.75
C LEU A 74 0.90 12.18 -12.25
N LYS A 75 0.28 11.11 -12.78
CA LYS A 75 -0.19 11.06 -14.18
C LYS A 75 -1.25 12.12 -14.48
N GLU A 76 -2.03 12.51 -13.48
CA GLU A 76 -3.07 13.54 -13.59
C GLU A 76 -2.55 14.95 -13.27
N ASN A 77 -1.24 15.10 -13.03
CA ASN A 77 -0.60 16.34 -12.62
C ASN A 77 -1.16 16.92 -11.30
N CYS A 78 -1.60 16.04 -10.40
CA CYS A 78 -2.02 16.38 -9.05
C CYS A 78 -0.84 16.31 -8.07
N ASP A 79 -0.75 17.27 -7.16
CA ASP A 79 0.27 17.34 -6.10
C ASP A 79 -0.08 16.52 -4.85
N LYS A 80 -1.33 16.05 -4.75
CA LYS A 80 -1.83 15.23 -3.65
C LYS A 80 -2.66 14.05 -4.16
N VAL A 81 -2.66 12.97 -3.37
CA VAL A 81 -3.51 11.80 -3.62
C VAL A 81 -4.89 12.05 -3.00
N ASP A 82 -5.88 12.26 -3.86
CA ASP A 82 -7.31 12.21 -3.53
C ASP A 82 -7.92 10.82 -3.75
N ILE A 83 -9.13 10.60 -3.20
CA ILE A 83 -9.84 9.31 -3.23
C ILE A 83 -10.06 8.76 -4.65
N GLU A 84 -10.31 9.64 -5.62
CA GLU A 84 -10.54 9.29 -7.02
C GLU A 84 -9.35 8.54 -7.64
N HIS A 85 -8.12 8.84 -7.20
CA HIS A 85 -6.93 8.12 -7.65
C HIS A 85 -6.89 6.68 -7.13
N VAL A 86 -7.34 6.47 -5.89
CA VAL A 86 -7.44 5.13 -5.29
C VAL A 86 -8.51 4.32 -6.02
N GLU A 87 -9.69 4.91 -6.27
CA GLU A 87 -10.79 4.26 -6.98
C GLU A 87 -10.39 3.82 -8.39
N LYS A 88 -9.56 4.61 -9.09
CA LYS A 88 -9.04 4.26 -10.42
C LYS A 88 -8.08 3.06 -10.39
N CYS A 89 -7.31 2.88 -9.30
CA CYS A 89 -6.38 1.77 -9.15
C CYS A 89 -7.01 0.51 -8.54
N LEU A 90 -8.15 0.66 -7.84
CA LEU A 90 -8.80 -0.40 -7.07
C LEU A 90 -9.15 -1.64 -7.91
N PRO A 91 -9.68 -1.56 -9.15
CA PRO A 91 -10.03 -2.74 -9.92
C PRO A 91 -8.83 -3.66 -10.16
N GLN A 92 -7.69 -3.10 -10.56
CA GLN A 92 -6.48 -3.90 -10.78
C GLN A 92 -5.88 -4.39 -9.47
N LEU A 93 -5.93 -3.58 -8.40
CA LEU A 93 -5.46 -3.99 -7.08
C LEU A 93 -6.22 -5.24 -6.58
N MET A 94 -7.54 -5.30 -6.78
CA MET A 94 -8.34 -6.46 -6.41
C MET A 94 -8.06 -7.70 -7.27
N LEU A 95 -7.60 -7.53 -8.51
CA LEU A 95 -7.19 -8.65 -9.37
C LEU A 95 -5.82 -9.21 -8.97
N ASP A 96 -4.91 -8.36 -8.48
CA ASP A 96 -3.57 -8.77 -8.07
C ASP A 96 -3.55 -9.42 -6.68
N PHE A 97 -4.55 -9.12 -5.84
CA PHE A 97 -4.77 -9.72 -4.52
C PHE A 97 -6.15 -10.41 -4.44
N PRO A 98 -6.34 -11.54 -5.17
CA PRO A 98 -7.60 -12.26 -5.23
C PRO A 98 -7.94 -13.05 -3.96
#